data_AF-A0ABD3P6U9-F1
#
_entry.id   AF-A0ABD3P6U9-F1
#
_cell.length_a   1.000
_cell.length_b   1.000
_cell.length_c   1.000
_cell.angle_alpha   90.00
_cell.angle_beta   90.00
_cell.angle_gamma   90.00
#
_symmetry.space_group_name_H-M   'P 1'
#
loop_
_entity.id
_entity.type
_entity.pdbx_description
1 polymer ?
#
loop_
_entity_poly.entity_id
_entity_poly.type
_entity_poly.pdbx_seq_one_letter_code
_entity_poly.pdbx_strand_id
1 'polypeptide(L)'
;MKIMYITPFRKRATPSGTFAIFLLALIGIQFSSFYNQNRKLLRRLRENKEYHGYPVVSSLERVAHPSVYDSTNNDDDGNNEAPNLNAILMIHYHKTGFVLSRNLRTHAIKHFSHFVSLGSMNNGLNYTLPLDKPWGSILQPRKFDSKTYCPEKFGLRNGVIDVQESPDFYCGVEEMARILLLRDGDEMVQQQQQRDTYNQDEKRKGTKIVHFVRNPYSMALSNYYYHSQVPTPEPWVSYHNPCQTQYYNDTITLRDVLFPTLSDESILTQEQFDKIVNLCNSLYQTKSNLTNAKFEGHLHQLDPIDGLRLSTAQMMIHGGGKVLVPGGDLLRMANNIIKLRQLEEYLDKESNFGGSPMTVTALSMDEFITNPLEFTTAYLNILVGDDAKLIVDKPRKGRAVIRSIAGRFARNYNETKAKESHKHVTTGKHEDRKELLESLKKDDVLGPVLDAIEVLVDAALR
;
A
#
# COMPACT_ATOMS: atom_id res chain seq x y z
N MET A 1 42.10 -17.73 63.15
CA MET A 1 40.72 -17.30 63.46
C MET A 1 40.48 -15.98 62.74
N LYS A 2 39.81 -16.00 61.57
CA LYS A 2 39.62 -14.82 60.70
C LYS A 2 38.27 -14.17 61.02
N ILE A 3 38.30 -12.91 61.44
CA ILE A 3 37.13 -12.08 61.73
C ILE A 3 36.63 -11.49 60.40
N MET A 4 35.36 -11.74 60.10
CA MET A 4 34.65 -11.33 58.87
C MET A 4 33.92 -10.00 59.15
N TYR A 5 34.22 -8.96 58.39
CA TYR A 5 33.52 -7.67 58.47
C TYR A 5 32.26 -7.68 57.61
N ILE A 6 31.12 -7.36 58.21
CA ILE A 6 29.82 -7.16 57.55
C ILE A 6 29.67 -5.67 57.23
N THR A 7 29.55 -5.31 55.94
CA THR A 7 29.19 -3.97 55.49
C THR A 7 27.67 -3.74 55.49
N PRO A 8 27.17 -2.56 55.87
CA PRO A 8 25.73 -2.31 55.97
C PRO A 8 25.09 -1.95 54.62
N PHE A 9 23.85 -2.41 54.47
CA PHE A 9 22.95 -2.17 53.34
C PHE A 9 22.60 -0.68 53.18
N ARG A 10 22.88 -0.12 52.01
CA ARG A 10 22.55 1.26 51.62
C ARG A 10 21.10 1.32 51.14
N LYS A 11 20.20 1.98 51.90
CA LYS A 11 18.80 2.24 51.50
C LYS A 11 18.78 3.03 50.18
N ARG A 12 18.15 2.46 49.13
CA ARG A 12 17.88 3.16 47.87
C ARG A 12 16.80 4.23 48.12
N ALA A 13 17.11 5.47 47.76
CA ALA A 13 16.16 6.57 47.77
C ALA A 13 15.02 6.28 46.79
N THR A 14 13.79 6.44 47.26
CA THR A 14 12.58 6.41 46.41
C THR A 14 12.63 7.61 45.45
N PRO A 15 12.30 7.44 44.17
CA PRO A 15 12.27 8.55 43.23
C PRO A 15 11.19 9.54 43.68
N SER A 16 11.60 10.80 43.86
CA SER A 16 10.76 11.89 44.29
C SER A 16 9.57 12.10 43.33
N GLY A 17 8.40 12.45 43.88
CA GLY A 17 7.16 12.68 43.12
C GLY A 17 7.26 13.69 41.97
N THR A 18 8.33 14.48 41.92
CA THR A 18 8.68 15.36 40.80
C THR A 18 8.93 14.62 39.48
N PHE A 19 9.46 13.40 39.50
CA PHE A 19 9.71 12.64 38.26
C PHE A 19 8.41 12.13 37.62
N ALA A 20 7.44 11.72 38.45
CA ALA A 20 6.12 11.28 37.99
C ALA A 20 5.32 12.43 37.34
N ILE A 21 5.41 13.64 37.90
CA ILE A 21 4.76 14.84 37.35
C ILE A 21 5.35 15.22 35.99
N PHE A 22 6.68 15.11 35.84
CA PHE A 22 7.36 15.41 34.58
C PHE A 22 7.00 14.41 33.48
N LEU A 23 6.89 13.12 33.83
CA LEU A 23 6.48 12.07 32.90
C LEU A 23 5.03 12.25 32.43
N LEU A 24 4.10 12.60 33.34
CA LEU A 24 2.70 12.88 32.99
C LEU A 24 2.56 14.12 32.10
N ALA A 25 3.39 15.15 32.31
CA ALA A 25 3.41 16.33 31.46
C ALA A 25 3.91 16.01 30.03
N LEU A 26 4.94 15.18 29.89
CA LEU A 26 5.45 14.74 28.58
C LEU A 26 4.41 13.89 27.83
N ILE A 27 3.71 12.98 28.52
CA ILE A 27 2.62 12.19 27.94
C ILE A 27 1.49 13.13 27.48
N GLY A 28 1.10 14.13 28.29
CA GLY A 28 0.08 15.11 27.92
C GLY A 28 0.43 15.94 26.67
N ILE A 29 1.71 16.33 26.51
CA ILE A 29 2.18 17.07 25.34
C ILE A 29 2.13 16.19 24.08
N GLN A 30 2.52 14.91 24.18
CA GLN A 30 2.48 13.97 23.05
C GLN A 30 1.03 13.67 22.62
N PHE A 31 0.13 13.43 23.58
CA PHE A 31 -1.30 13.26 23.30
C PHE A 31 -1.92 14.52 22.70
N SER A 32 -1.55 15.73 23.16
CA SER A 32 -2.03 16.99 22.59
C SER A 32 -1.54 17.21 21.14
N SER A 33 -0.28 16.86 20.84
CA SER A 33 0.26 16.92 19.48
C SER A 33 -0.46 15.95 18.54
N PHE A 34 -0.64 14.70 18.97
CA PHE A 34 -1.38 13.67 18.21
C PHE A 34 -2.86 14.05 18.03
N TYR A 35 -3.52 14.53 19.08
CA TYR A 35 -4.90 15.00 19.02
C TYR A 35 -5.04 16.19 18.06
N ASN A 36 -4.10 17.14 18.06
CA ASN A 36 -4.14 18.29 17.15
C ASN A 36 -3.86 17.91 15.69
N GLN A 37 -2.98 16.93 15.42
CA GLN A 37 -2.75 16.42 14.06
C GLN A 37 -3.99 15.69 13.52
N ASN A 38 -4.59 14.80 14.32
CA ASN A 38 -5.82 14.10 13.93
C ASN A 38 -7.03 15.02 13.85
N ARG A 39 -7.15 16.02 14.74
CA ARG A 39 -8.21 17.04 14.69
C ARG A 39 -8.09 17.93 13.46
N LYS A 40 -6.88 18.30 13.02
CA LYS A 40 -6.68 19.03 11.76
C LYS A 40 -7.07 18.18 10.54
N LEU A 41 -6.76 16.88 10.56
CA LEU A 41 -7.17 15.95 9.51
C LEU A 41 -8.71 15.79 9.49
N LEU A 42 -9.33 15.56 10.64
CA LEU A 42 -10.79 15.44 10.78
C LEU A 42 -11.51 16.75 10.45
N ARG A 43 -10.95 17.93 10.77
CA ARG A 43 -11.48 19.22 10.33
C ARG A 43 -11.44 19.36 8.82
N ARG A 44 -10.32 19.04 8.16
CA ARG A 44 -10.24 19.06 6.69
C ARG A 44 -11.23 18.10 6.03
N LEU A 45 -11.47 16.94 6.63
CA LEU A 45 -12.46 15.97 6.16
C LEU A 45 -13.91 16.43 6.40
N ARG A 46 -14.16 17.21 7.47
CA ARG A 46 -15.48 17.77 7.80
C ARG A 46 -15.79 19.02 6.97
N GLU A 47 -14.82 19.89 6.79
CA GLU A 47 -14.90 21.10 5.95
C GLU A 47 -15.11 20.74 4.47
N ASN A 48 -14.56 19.60 4.02
CA ASN A 48 -14.86 19.05 2.69
C ASN A 48 -16.26 18.41 2.58
N LYS A 49 -16.95 18.13 3.70
CA LYS A 49 -18.33 17.61 3.72
C LYS A 49 -19.38 18.72 3.71
N GLU A 50 -19.03 19.94 4.10
CA GLU A 50 -19.97 21.08 4.18
C GLU A 50 -20.04 21.94 2.91
N TYR A 51 -19.26 21.64 1.86
CA TYR A 51 -19.24 22.44 0.61
C TYR A 51 -20.24 22.00 -0.48
N HIS A 52 -21.31 21.29 -0.11
CA HIS A 52 -22.48 21.08 -0.98
C HIS A 52 -23.77 21.52 -0.27
N GLY A 53 -23.91 22.84 -0.16
CA GLY A 53 -25.16 23.50 0.12
C GLY A 53 -25.29 24.71 -0.79
N TYR A 54 -25.66 24.50 -2.06
CA TYR A 54 -26.20 25.58 -2.88
C TYR A 54 -27.74 25.53 -2.80
N PRO A 55 -28.40 26.67 -2.60
CA PRO A 55 -29.84 26.73 -2.45
C PRO A 55 -30.54 26.53 -3.79
N VAL A 56 -31.63 25.77 -3.75
CA VAL A 56 -32.66 25.74 -4.79
C VAL A 56 -33.26 27.14 -4.88
N VAL A 57 -32.93 27.87 -5.94
CA VAL A 57 -33.67 29.06 -6.35
C VAL A 57 -34.79 28.59 -7.27
N SER A 58 -36.00 28.64 -6.73
CA SER A 58 -37.24 28.57 -7.49
C SER A 58 -37.48 29.89 -8.24
N SER A 59 -38.30 29.78 -9.29
CA SER A 59 -38.91 30.86 -10.08
C SER A 59 -38.00 31.66 -11.02
N LEU A 60 -38.06 31.30 -12.31
CA LEU A 60 -38.16 32.30 -13.37
C LEU A 60 -39.05 31.80 -14.51
N GLU A 61 -39.88 32.73 -14.96
CA GLU A 61 -41.10 32.58 -15.71
C GLU A 61 -40.90 32.14 -17.17
N ARG A 62 -41.98 31.56 -17.70
CA ARG A 62 -42.21 31.28 -19.12
C ARG A 62 -42.09 32.56 -19.94
N VAL A 63 -41.32 32.50 -21.01
CA VAL A 63 -41.65 33.20 -22.26
C VAL A 63 -41.55 32.20 -23.39
N ALA A 64 -42.66 32.05 -24.12
CA ALA A 64 -42.80 31.21 -25.29
C ALA A 64 -42.40 31.95 -26.58
N HIS A 65 -42.12 31.15 -27.62
CA HIS A 65 -42.08 31.42 -29.07
C HIS A 65 -40.69 31.19 -29.72
N PRO A 66 -40.63 30.86 -31.02
CA PRO A 66 -41.27 29.71 -31.67
C PRO A 66 -40.24 28.87 -32.46
N SER A 67 -40.69 27.69 -32.91
CA SER A 67 -39.97 26.73 -33.74
C SER A 67 -39.46 27.33 -35.06
N VAL A 68 -38.22 27.01 -35.42
CA VAL A 68 -37.79 26.86 -36.82
C VAL A 68 -36.91 25.61 -36.90
N TYR A 69 -37.41 24.61 -37.61
CA TYR A 69 -36.63 23.49 -38.12
C TYR A 69 -35.67 24.02 -39.18
N ASP A 70 -34.39 23.68 -39.08
CA ASP A 70 -33.62 23.41 -40.30
C ASP A 70 -32.69 22.22 -40.05
N SER A 71 -33.03 21.12 -40.73
CA SER A 71 -32.34 19.85 -40.76
C SER A 71 -31.33 19.90 -41.89
N THR A 72 -30.04 19.97 -41.57
CA THR A 72 -29.00 19.55 -42.51
C THR A 72 -28.05 18.59 -41.83
N ASN A 73 -28.16 17.34 -42.30
CA ASN A 73 -27.29 16.21 -42.07
C ASN A 73 -25.81 16.61 -42.11
N ASN A 74 -25.10 16.27 -41.04
CA ASN A 74 -23.71 15.86 -41.08
C ASN A 74 -23.55 14.84 -39.94
N ASP A 75 -23.88 13.60 -40.27
CA ASP A 75 -23.56 12.41 -39.47
C ASP A 75 -22.04 12.21 -39.51
N ASP A 76 -21.33 13.08 -38.81
CA ASP A 76 -20.00 12.79 -38.28
C ASP A 76 -20.22 12.63 -36.78
N ASP A 77 -20.89 11.52 -36.41
CA ASP A 77 -20.99 11.00 -35.05
C ASP A 77 -19.57 10.63 -34.61
N GLY A 78 -18.79 11.66 -34.33
CA GLY A 78 -17.52 11.57 -33.65
C GLY A 78 -17.79 11.01 -32.28
N ASN A 79 -17.71 9.69 -32.17
CA ASN A 79 -17.69 8.94 -30.92
C ASN A 79 -16.65 9.59 -29.99
N ASN A 80 -17.11 10.54 -29.18
CA ASN A 80 -16.38 11.08 -28.05
C ASN A 80 -16.35 9.98 -27.00
N GLU A 81 -15.56 8.94 -27.23
CA GLU A 81 -15.29 7.91 -26.23
C GLU A 81 -14.75 8.59 -24.99
N ALA A 82 -15.37 8.33 -23.83
CA ALA A 82 -14.92 8.99 -22.63
C ALA A 82 -13.42 8.69 -22.36
N PRO A 83 -12.69 9.73 -21.94
CA PRO A 83 -11.29 9.68 -21.62
C PRO A 83 -11.06 8.94 -20.28
N ASN A 84 -10.73 7.65 -20.39
CA ASN A 84 -10.34 6.69 -19.32
C ASN A 84 -11.44 5.84 -18.68
N LEU A 85 -11.75 4.75 -19.37
CA LEU A 85 -12.53 3.63 -18.82
C LEU A 85 -11.66 2.55 -18.19
N ASN A 86 -10.37 2.80 -17.99
CA ASN A 86 -9.48 1.86 -17.32
C ASN A 86 -9.75 1.86 -15.82
N ALA A 87 -9.76 0.67 -15.24
CA ALA A 87 -9.67 0.51 -13.80
C ALA A 87 -8.19 0.46 -13.39
N ILE A 88 -7.79 1.19 -12.36
CA ILE A 88 -6.38 1.28 -11.95
C ILE A 88 -6.21 0.76 -10.53
N LEU A 89 -5.32 -0.21 -10.35
CA LEU A 89 -4.96 -0.75 -9.06
C LEU A 89 -3.48 -0.47 -8.76
N MET A 90 -3.21 0.21 -7.65
CA MET A 90 -1.87 0.36 -7.10
C MET A 90 -1.65 -0.65 -5.97
N ILE A 91 -0.70 -1.55 -6.13
CA ILE A 91 -0.31 -2.52 -5.12
C ILE A 91 0.99 -2.05 -4.47
N HIS A 92 1.09 -2.11 -3.15
CA HIS A 92 2.31 -1.79 -2.43
C HIS A 92 2.46 -2.65 -1.19
N TYR A 93 3.67 -2.68 -0.64
CA TYR A 93 4.01 -3.42 0.57
C TYR A 93 4.74 -2.49 1.53
N HIS A 94 4.59 -2.75 2.84
CA HIS A 94 5.23 -1.97 3.90
C HIS A 94 4.81 -0.48 3.93
N LYS A 95 5.02 0.16 5.09
CA LYS A 95 4.58 1.53 5.36
C LYS A 95 5.06 2.58 4.34
N THR A 96 6.30 2.44 3.86
CA THR A 96 6.85 3.36 2.85
C THR A 96 6.02 3.33 1.57
N GLY A 97 5.58 2.15 1.13
CA GLY A 97 4.68 1.98 -0.01
C GLY A 97 3.31 2.61 0.24
N PHE A 98 2.80 2.51 1.47
CA PHE A 98 1.51 3.10 1.87
C PHE A 98 1.51 4.62 1.76
N VAL A 99 2.51 5.28 2.33
CA VAL A 99 2.61 6.75 2.26
C VAL A 99 2.82 7.21 0.82
N LEU A 100 3.69 6.51 0.07
CA LEU A 100 3.99 6.88 -1.31
C LEU A 100 2.78 6.75 -2.23
N SER A 101 2.13 5.59 -2.24
CA SER A 101 0.99 5.31 -3.13
C SER A 101 -0.15 6.32 -2.96
N ARG A 102 -0.44 6.71 -1.71
CA ARG A 102 -1.45 7.73 -1.41
C ARG A 102 -1.04 9.12 -1.90
N ASN A 103 0.22 9.49 -1.72
CA ASN A 103 0.75 10.77 -2.19
C ASN A 103 0.76 10.84 -3.71
N LEU A 104 1.19 9.78 -4.39
CA LEU A 104 1.19 9.68 -5.86
C LEU A 104 -0.22 9.73 -6.43
N ARG A 105 -1.15 8.95 -5.89
CA ARG A 105 -2.56 9.00 -6.29
C ARG A 105 -3.13 10.41 -6.16
N THR A 106 -2.93 11.05 -5.01
CA THR A 106 -3.42 12.41 -4.76
C THR A 106 -2.78 13.41 -5.73
N HIS A 107 -1.48 13.28 -6.00
CA HIS A 107 -0.74 14.12 -6.93
C HIS A 107 -1.23 13.95 -8.38
N ALA A 108 -1.43 12.71 -8.82
CA ALA A 108 -1.96 12.39 -10.14
C ALA A 108 -3.36 12.96 -10.34
N ILE A 109 -4.28 12.71 -9.42
CA ILE A 109 -5.67 13.20 -9.48
C ILE A 109 -5.69 14.73 -9.54
N LYS A 110 -4.95 15.40 -8.64
CA LYS A 110 -4.87 16.87 -8.61
C LYS A 110 -4.41 17.46 -9.94
N HIS A 111 -3.45 16.81 -10.61
CA HIS A 111 -2.90 17.33 -11.85
C HIS A 111 -3.77 16.99 -13.06
N PHE A 112 -4.32 15.78 -13.13
CA PHE A 112 -5.16 15.38 -14.27
C PHE A 112 -6.54 16.04 -14.25
N SER A 113 -7.14 16.29 -13.08
CA SER A 113 -8.40 17.03 -12.99
C SER A 113 -8.28 18.48 -13.47
N HIS A 114 -7.13 19.12 -13.28
CA HIS A 114 -6.89 20.50 -13.72
C HIS A 114 -6.80 20.63 -15.25
N PHE A 115 -6.36 19.58 -15.95
CA PHE A 115 -6.36 19.58 -17.42
C PHE A 115 -7.78 19.50 -17.99
N VAL A 116 -8.70 18.83 -17.29
CA VAL A 116 -10.12 18.77 -17.67
C VAL A 116 -10.76 20.15 -17.62
N SER A 117 -10.43 20.96 -16.61
CA SER A 117 -11.03 22.29 -16.44
C SER A 117 -10.56 23.36 -17.44
N LEU A 118 -9.44 23.16 -18.14
CA LEU A 118 -8.72 24.25 -18.82
C LEU A 118 -8.90 24.35 -20.34
N GLY A 119 -9.58 23.44 -21.04
CA GLY A 119 -9.72 23.67 -22.48
C GLY A 119 -10.30 22.61 -23.41
N SER A 120 -10.97 21.56 -22.94
CA SER A 120 -11.69 20.68 -23.86
C SER A 120 -12.91 20.09 -23.15
N MET A 121 -14.10 20.53 -23.55
CA MET A 121 -15.31 20.24 -22.79
C MET A 121 -15.70 18.75 -22.74
N ASN A 122 -15.08 17.84 -23.50
CA ASN A 122 -15.54 16.44 -23.53
C ASN A 122 -14.46 15.35 -23.33
N ASN A 123 -13.14 15.63 -23.37
CA ASN A 123 -12.11 14.57 -23.50
C ASN A 123 -10.98 14.57 -22.43
N GLY A 124 -11.19 15.18 -21.25
CA GLY A 124 -10.20 15.17 -20.16
C GLY A 124 -10.19 13.92 -19.27
N LEU A 125 -9.00 13.37 -18.97
CA LEU A 125 -8.80 12.23 -18.06
C LEU A 125 -9.38 12.50 -16.65
N ASN A 126 -10.58 12.02 -16.37
CA ASN A 126 -11.23 12.20 -15.07
C ASN A 126 -10.98 11.01 -14.15
N TYR A 127 -9.95 11.13 -13.32
CA TYR A 127 -9.74 10.21 -12.21
C TYR A 127 -10.47 10.70 -10.96
N THR A 128 -11.26 9.84 -10.34
CA THR A 128 -11.94 10.15 -9.08
C THR A 128 -11.30 9.44 -7.90
N LEU A 129 -11.40 10.08 -6.73
CA LEU A 129 -11.16 9.39 -5.46
C LEU A 129 -12.42 8.61 -5.08
N PRO A 130 -12.29 7.40 -4.53
CA PRO A 130 -13.41 6.77 -3.86
C PRO A 130 -13.99 7.70 -2.77
N LEU A 131 -15.24 8.13 -2.93
CA LEU A 131 -15.96 8.84 -1.87
C LEU A 131 -16.34 7.89 -0.71
N ASP A 132 -16.52 6.60 -1.04
CA ASP A 132 -17.21 5.63 -0.17
C ASP A 132 -16.39 4.38 0.14
N LYS A 133 -15.18 4.23 -0.42
CA LYS A 133 -14.37 3.02 -0.20
C LYS A 133 -13.34 3.24 0.90
N PRO A 134 -13.42 2.50 2.02
CA PRO A 134 -12.35 2.44 3.03
C PRO A 134 -11.11 1.64 2.58
N TRP A 135 -11.13 1.05 1.38
CA TRP A 135 -10.02 0.28 0.81
C TRP A 135 -8.82 1.17 0.48
N GLY A 136 -7.62 0.69 0.79
CA GLY A 136 -6.39 1.49 0.79
C GLY A 136 -6.19 2.31 2.08
N SER A 137 -6.95 1.99 3.12
CA SER A 137 -6.54 2.30 4.48
C SER A 137 -6.23 0.98 5.18
N ILE A 138 -5.13 0.98 5.93
CA ILE A 138 -4.72 -0.03 6.91
C ILE A 138 -5.91 -0.49 7.79
N LEU A 139 -7.03 0.26 7.82
CA LEU A 139 -8.17 0.18 8.74
C LEU A 139 -9.11 -1.02 8.58
N GLN A 140 -8.99 -1.86 7.55
CA GLN A 140 -9.80 -3.09 7.47
C GLN A 140 -8.97 -4.34 7.81
N PRO A 141 -9.51 -5.26 8.62
CA PRO A 141 -8.87 -6.55 8.84
C PRO A 141 -8.68 -7.27 7.50
N ARG A 142 -7.55 -7.95 7.34
CA ARG A 142 -7.31 -8.83 6.20
C ARG A 142 -8.35 -9.94 6.20
N LYS A 143 -9.10 -10.07 5.12
CA LYS A 143 -10.15 -11.07 4.93
C LYS A 143 -10.13 -11.57 3.50
N PHE A 144 -10.26 -12.87 3.37
CA PHE A 144 -10.45 -13.57 2.11
C PHE A 144 -11.58 -14.58 2.29
N ASP A 145 -12.28 -14.86 1.21
CA ASP A 145 -13.33 -15.85 1.18
C ASP A 145 -12.71 -17.23 1.40
N SER A 146 -13.20 -18.01 2.36
CA SER A 146 -12.55 -19.27 2.76
C SER A 146 -12.67 -20.38 1.72
N LYS A 147 -13.55 -20.23 0.71
CA LYS A 147 -13.75 -21.21 -0.36
C LYS A 147 -12.84 -20.94 -1.55
N THR A 148 -12.75 -19.67 -1.94
CA THR A 148 -12.00 -19.23 -3.11
C THR A 148 -10.60 -18.76 -2.77
N TYR A 149 -10.36 -18.34 -1.52
CA TYR A 149 -9.17 -17.66 -1.04
C TYR A 149 -8.91 -16.29 -1.72
N CYS A 150 -9.92 -15.74 -2.39
CA CYS A 150 -9.86 -14.40 -2.97
C CYS A 150 -10.33 -13.36 -1.95
N PRO A 151 -9.90 -12.09 -2.03
CA PRO A 151 -10.36 -11.08 -1.08
C PRO A 151 -11.88 -10.85 -1.22
N GLU A 152 -12.65 -10.96 -0.12
CA GLU A 152 -14.13 -11.05 -0.11
C GLU A 152 -14.88 -9.88 -0.78
N LYS A 153 -14.24 -8.73 -0.94
CA LYS A 153 -14.87 -7.48 -1.40
C LYS A 153 -13.94 -6.70 -2.32
N PHE A 154 -13.38 -7.41 -3.30
CA PHE A 154 -12.42 -6.85 -4.23
C PHE A 154 -13.07 -6.50 -5.57
N GLY A 155 -13.32 -5.20 -5.77
CA GLY A 155 -13.89 -4.68 -7.00
C GLY A 155 -13.18 -3.42 -7.45
N LEU A 156 -12.64 -3.43 -8.67
CA LEU A 156 -12.09 -2.23 -9.28
C LEU A 156 -13.20 -1.40 -9.94
N ARG A 157 -13.04 -0.08 -10.02
CA ARG A 157 -13.99 0.80 -10.71
C ARG A 157 -13.31 1.56 -11.84
N ASN A 158 -14.07 1.80 -12.90
CA ASN A 158 -13.58 2.57 -14.05
C ASN A 158 -13.28 4.01 -13.62
N GLY A 159 -12.16 4.57 -14.08
CA GLY A 159 -11.76 5.94 -13.74
C GLY A 159 -11.37 6.12 -12.26
N VAL A 160 -11.16 5.04 -11.51
CA VAL A 160 -10.73 5.08 -10.12
C VAL A 160 -9.32 4.52 -9.98
N ILE A 161 -8.48 5.22 -9.22
CA ILE A 161 -7.17 4.73 -8.78
C ILE A 161 -7.34 4.09 -7.39
N ASP A 162 -7.61 2.80 -7.39
CA ASP A 162 -7.67 1.97 -6.18
C ASP A 162 -6.23 1.71 -5.67
N VAL A 163 -6.06 1.66 -4.36
CA VAL A 163 -4.76 1.44 -3.69
C VAL A 163 -4.93 0.31 -2.70
N GLN A 164 -4.06 -0.69 -2.74
CA GLN A 164 -4.13 -1.86 -1.87
C GLN A 164 -2.76 -2.17 -1.27
N GLU A 165 -2.76 -2.46 0.03
CA GLU A 165 -1.58 -2.81 0.81
C GLU A 165 -1.47 -4.33 0.95
N SER A 166 -0.45 -4.90 0.32
CA SER A 166 -0.12 -6.33 0.33
C SER A 166 -1.37 -7.20 0.12
N PRO A 167 -2.10 -7.09 -1.00
CA PRO A 167 -3.35 -7.82 -1.19
C PRO A 167 -3.14 -9.32 -1.04
N ASP A 168 -4.13 -10.00 -0.45
CA ASP A 168 -4.12 -11.43 -0.15
C ASP A 168 -4.60 -12.23 -1.40
N PHE A 169 -3.83 -12.22 -2.50
CA PHE A 169 -4.18 -12.94 -3.73
C PHE A 169 -3.79 -14.42 -3.67
N TYR A 170 -4.57 -15.22 -2.92
CA TYR A 170 -4.30 -16.65 -2.74
C TYR A 170 -5.11 -17.54 -3.68
N CYS A 171 -6.23 -17.02 -4.19
CA CYS A 171 -7.10 -17.69 -5.15
C CYS A 171 -6.41 -18.15 -6.44
N GLY A 172 -7.10 -19.03 -7.18
CA GLY A 172 -6.71 -19.44 -8.52
C GLY A 172 -6.83 -18.30 -9.54
N VAL A 173 -6.13 -18.44 -10.67
CA VAL A 173 -6.07 -17.40 -11.72
C VAL A 173 -7.43 -17.04 -12.32
N GLU A 174 -8.33 -18.02 -12.45
CA GLU A 174 -9.69 -17.81 -12.98
C GLU A 174 -10.50 -16.87 -12.08
N GLU A 175 -10.48 -17.12 -10.77
CA GLU A 175 -11.17 -16.29 -9.79
C GLU A 175 -10.49 -14.91 -9.65
N MET A 176 -9.16 -14.87 -9.76
CA MET A 176 -8.41 -13.62 -9.78
C MET A 176 -8.78 -12.76 -11.00
N ALA A 177 -8.92 -13.37 -12.18
CA ALA A 177 -9.42 -12.71 -13.39
C ALA A 177 -10.85 -12.20 -13.17
N ARG A 178 -11.70 -13.00 -12.52
CA ARG A 178 -13.08 -12.63 -12.16
C ARG A 178 -13.11 -11.32 -11.36
N ILE A 179 -12.35 -11.21 -10.28
CA ILE A 179 -12.38 -10.03 -9.39
C ILE A 179 -11.65 -8.80 -9.97
N LEU A 180 -10.65 -8.98 -10.85
CA LEU A 180 -9.87 -7.88 -11.41
C LEU A 180 -10.43 -7.33 -12.72
N LEU A 181 -11.08 -8.18 -13.51
CA LEU A 181 -11.51 -7.82 -14.86
C LEU A 181 -13.02 -7.70 -14.97
N LEU A 182 -13.78 -8.57 -14.29
CA LEU A 182 -15.23 -8.49 -14.33
C LEU A 182 -15.73 -7.38 -13.40
N ARG A 183 -16.88 -6.84 -13.76
CA ARG A 183 -17.60 -5.89 -12.91
C ARG A 183 -18.31 -6.76 -11.88
N ASP A 184 -18.18 -6.46 -10.59
CA ASP A 184 -18.83 -7.14 -9.44
C ASP A 184 -20.38 -7.22 -9.52
N GLY A 185 -20.98 -6.86 -10.66
CA GLY A 185 -22.39 -6.72 -10.87
C GLY A 185 -23.09 -7.79 -11.70
N ASP A 186 -22.42 -8.64 -12.50
CA ASP A 186 -23.20 -9.43 -13.48
C ASP A 186 -24.13 -10.49 -12.85
N GLU A 187 -23.95 -10.86 -11.58
CA GLU A 187 -24.93 -11.68 -10.84
C GLU A 187 -25.80 -10.90 -9.83
N MET A 188 -25.33 -9.78 -9.26
CA MET A 188 -26.12 -8.99 -8.28
C MET A 188 -26.91 -7.83 -8.91
N VAL A 189 -26.61 -7.43 -10.14
CA VAL A 189 -27.29 -6.32 -10.83
C VAL A 189 -28.61 -6.75 -11.47
N GLN A 190 -28.89 -8.06 -11.63
CA GLN A 190 -30.22 -8.49 -12.10
C GLN A 190 -31.37 -8.14 -11.13
N GLN A 191 -31.09 -7.91 -9.84
CA GLN A 191 -32.13 -7.45 -8.88
C GLN A 191 -32.18 -5.93 -8.69
N GLN A 192 -31.20 -5.16 -9.20
CA GLN A 192 -31.17 -3.70 -9.10
C GLN A 192 -31.27 -2.99 -10.47
N GLN A 193 -31.33 -3.74 -11.57
CA GLN A 193 -31.47 -3.25 -12.95
C GLN A 193 -32.84 -2.64 -13.30
N GLN A 194 -33.79 -2.59 -12.36
CA GLN A 194 -35.11 -2.01 -12.61
C GLN A 194 -35.26 -0.53 -12.20
N ARG A 195 -34.23 0.15 -11.66
CA ARG A 195 -34.41 1.55 -11.22
C ARG A 195 -33.60 2.65 -11.88
N ASP A 196 -32.43 2.39 -12.48
CA ASP A 196 -31.60 3.47 -13.00
C ASP A 196 -31.28 3.30 -14.49
N THR A 197 -32.27 3.60 -15.34
CA THR A 197 -32.22 3.60 -16.81
C THR A 197 -31.45 4.80 -17.40
N TYR A 198 -30.52 5.40 -16.66
CA TYR A 198 -29.85 6.63 -17.09
C TYR A 198 -28.37 6.64 -16.70
N ASN A 199 -27.60 5.78 -17.35
CA ASN A 199 -26.27 6.06 -17.89
C ASN A 199 -25.78 4.77 -18.51
N GLN A 200 -25.90 4.67 -19.84
CA GLN A 200 -25.32 3.57 -20.60
C GLN A 200 -23.86 3.39 -20.20
N ASP A 201 -23.64 2.18 -19.70
CA ASP A 201 -22.39 1.59 -19.28
C ASP A 201 -21.29 1.77 -20.31
N GLU A 202 -20.43 2.76 -20.09
CA GLU A 202 -19.15 2.80 -20.77
C GLU A 202 -18.33 1.58 -20.36
N LYS A 203 -18.23 0.61 -21.27
CA LYS A 203 -17.52 -0.67 -21.09
C LYS A 203 -16.11 -0.38 -20.59
N ARG A 204 -15.70 -1.04 -19.49
CA ARG A 204 -14.32 -0.95 -18.98
C ARG A 204 -13.33 -1.18 -20.12
N LYS A 205 -12.44 -0.21 -20.37
CA LYS A 205 -11.43 -0.30 -21.43
C LYS A 205 -10.33 -1.31 -21.11
N GLY A 206 -10.09 -1.59 -19.83
CA GLY A 206 -9.04 -2.48 -19.37
C GLY A 206 -8.75 -2.30 -17.88
N THR A 207 -7.77 -3.07 -17.37
CA THR A 207 -7.28 -2.96 -16.00
C THR A 207 -5.77 -2.71 -16.02
N LYS A 208 -5.32 -1.64 -15.37
CA LYS A 208 -3.90 -1.32 -15.21
C LYS A 208 -3.48 -1.56 -13.76
N ILE A 209 -2.46 -2.37 -13.55
CA ILE A 209 -1.91 -2.66 -12.22
C ILE A 209 -0.52 -2.05 -12.11
N VAL A 210 -0.37 -1.09 -11.19
CA VAL A 210 0.92 -0.53 -10.81
C VAL A 210 1.39 -1.26 -9.56
N HIS A 211 2.40 -2.12 -9.69
CA HIS A 211 2.88 -2.97 -8.61
C HIS A 211 4.19 -2.44 -8.04
N PHE A 212 4.12 -1.79 -6.88
CA PHE A 212 5.32 -1.33 -6.19
C PHE A 212 6.01 -2.49 -5.50
N VAL A 213 7.15 -2.91 -6.05
CA VAL A 213 8.01 -3.97 -5.50
C VAL A 213 9.26 -3.36 -4.88
N ARG A 214 9.92 -4.09 -3.99
CA ARG A 214 11.12 -3.63 -3.31
C ARG A 214 12.10 -4.77 -3.14
N ASN A 215 13.40 -4.46 -3.18
CA ASN A 215 14.41 -5.43 -2.80
C ASN A 215 14.12 -5.96 -1.37
N PRO A 216 14.04 -7.28 -1.17
CA PRO A 216 13.57 -7.85 0.10
C PRO A 216 14.52 -7.53 1.26
N TYR A 217 15.83 -7.48 1.02
CA TYR A 217 16.82 -7.06 2.02
C TYR A 217 16.67 -5.58 2.40
N SER A 218 16.52 -4.69 1.41
CA SER A 218 16.26 -3.26 1.65
C SER A 218 14.98 -3.05 2.46
N MET A 219 13.95 -3.85 2.17
CA MET A 219 12.67 -3.83 2.87
C MET A 219 12.80 -4.28 4.32
N ALA A 220 13.48 -5.40 4.58
CA ALA A 220 13.74 -5.93 5.92
C ALA A 220 14.51 -4.94 6.81
N LEU A 221 15.62 -4.39 6.30
CA LEU A 221 16.41 -3.38 7.01
C LEU A 221 15.57 -2.13 7.32
N SER A 222 14.80 -1.67 6.33
CA SER A 222 13.93 -0.51 6.50
C SER A 222 12.87 -0.73 7.57
N ASN A 223 12.33 -1.94 7.69
CA ASN A 223 11.36 -2.29 8.71
C ASN A 223 12.00 -2.33 10.10
N TYR A 224 13.18 -2.95 10.22
CA TYR A 224 13.93 -3.00 11.47
C TYR A 224 14.26 -1.60 11.98
N TYR A 225 14.96 -0.78 11.18
CA TYR A 225 15.31 0.58 11.58
C TYR A 225 14.10 1.45 11.90
N TYR A 226 12.95 1.19 11.27
CA TYR A 226 11.76 1.98 11.50
C TYR A 226 11.14 1.66 12.86
N HIS A 227 11.02 0.37 13.19
CA HIS A 227 10.38 -0.08 14.42
C HIS A 227 11.32 -0.14 15.63
N SER A 228 12.65 -0.07 15.43
CA SER A 228 13.64 0.00 16.51
C SER A 228 13.90 1.42 17.03
N GLN A 229 13.27 2.46 16.46
CA GLN A 229 13.39 3.83 16.97
C GLN A 229 12.80 3.96 18.39
N VAL A 230 13.31 4.95 19.14
CA VAL A 230 12.81 5.32 20.46
C VAL A 230 12.30 6.77 20.44
N PRO A 231 11.01 7.02 20.67
CA PRO A 231 9.93 6.03 20.81
C PRO A 231 9.63 5.33 19.47
N THR A 232 9.06 4.13 19.55
CA THR A 232 8.60 3.40 18.36
C THR A 232 7.51 4.20 17.64
N PRO A 233 7.57 4.39 16.31
CA PRO A 233 6.63 5.27 15.63
C PRO A 233 5.19 4.73 15.56
N GLU A 234 5.00 3.42 15.71
CA GLU A 234 3.71 2.77 15.53
C GLU A 234 3.27 2.02 16.78
N PRO A 235 2.05 2.27 17.29
CA PRO A 235 1.58 1.65 18.53
C PRO A 235 1.52 0.12 18.50
N TRP A 236 1.31 -0.49 17.32
CA TRP A 236 1.14 -1.94 17.19
C TRP A 236 2.35 -2.74 17.64
N VAL A 237 3.54 -2.16 17.56
CA VAL A 237 4.79 -2.78 18.01
C VAL A 237 4.78 -2.99 19.54
N SER A 238 3.97 -2.23 20.28
CA SER A 238 3.87 -2.32 21.75
C SER A 238 2.89 -3.39 22.25
N TYR A 239 2.04 -3.97 21.40
CA TYR A 239 0.99 -4.90 21.87
C TYR A 239 0.87 -6.20 21.09
N HIS A 240 1.69 -6.40 20.06
CA HIS A 240 1.56 -7.54 19.15
C HIS A 240 2.60 -8.64 19.39
N ASN A 241 2.24 -9.90 19.11
CA ASN A 241 3.15 -11.05 19.11
C ASN A 241 3.76 -11.21 17.69
N PRO A 242 5.05 -10.88 17.47
CA PRO A 242 5.67 -10.92 16.15
C PRO A 242 5.70 -12.33 15.54
N CYS A 243 5.57 -13.38 16.35
CA CYS A 243 5.62 -14.78 15.93
C CYS A 243 4.24 -15.42 15.69
N GLN A 244 3.16 -14.65 15.73
CA GLN A 244 1.83 -15.16 15.40
C GLN A 244 1.72 -15.49 13.91
N THR A 245 1.39 -16.74 13.56
CA THR A 245 1.28 -17.21 12.17
C THR A 245 -0.17 -17.27 11.64
N GLN A 246 -1.14 -17.33 12.56
CA GLN A 246 -2.57 -17.46 12.25
C GLN A 246 -3.20 -16.12 11.90
N TYR A 247 -4.15 -16.17 10.97
CA TYR A 247 -5.11 -15.07 10.78
C TYR A 247 -6.01 -14.93 12.00
N TYR A 248 -6.52 -13.72 12.23
CA TYR A 248 -7.33 -13.44 13.41
C TYR A 248 -8.64 -14.26 13.43
N ASN A 249 -8.87 -15.00 14.54
CA ASN A 249 -10.01 -15.91 14.72
C ASN A 249 -10.11 -17.04 13.69
N ASP A 250 -9.01 -17.33 12.99
CA ASP A 250 -8.98 -18.34 11.95
C ASP A 250 -8.04 -19.48 12.36
N THR A 251 -8.39 -20.70 11.96
CA THR A 251 -7.47 -21.85 12.00
C THR A 251 -6.45 -21.79 10.86
N ILE A 252 -6.72 -20.98 9.83
CA ILE A 252 -5.85 -20.79 8.68
C ILE A 252 -4.63 -19.94 9.05
N THR A 253 -3.45 -20.45 8.68
CA THR A 253 -2.18 -19.74 8.80
C THR A 253 -1.77 -19.11 7.47
N LEU A 254 -0.86 -18.13 7.53
CA LEU A 254 -0.25 -17.56 6.33
C LEU A 254 0.40 -18.63 5.44
N ARG A 255 0.97 -19.64 6.08
CA ARG A 255 1.58 -20.79 5.41
C ARG A 255 0.58 -21.50 4.51
N ASP A 256 -0.59 -21.82 5.05
CA ASP A 256 -1.59 -22.66 4.38
C ASP A 256 -2.10 -22.01 3.08
N VAL A 257 -2.13 -20.68 3.01
CA VAL A 257 -2.61 -19.92 1.84
C VAL A 257 -1.51 -19.53 0.85
N LEU A 258 -0.26 -19.40 1.30
CA LEU A 258 0.86 -19.03 0.42
C LEU A 258 1.56 -20.23 -0.21
N PHE A 259 1.57 -21.36 0.47
CA PHE A 259 2.35 -22.51 0.08
C PHE A 259 2.06 -23.04 -1.31
N PRO A 260 0.78 -23.20 -1.73
CA PRO A 260 0.48 -23.66 -3.08
C PRO A 260 1.19 -22.84 -4.18
N THR A 261 1.38 -21.54 -3.98
CA THR A 261 2.11 -20.69 -4.94
C THR A 261 3.63 -20.75 -4.74
N LEU A 262 4.08 -20.61 -3.49
CA LEU A 262 5.51 -20.40 -3.20
C LEU A 262 6.33 -21.69 -3.23
N SER A 263 5.72 -22.85 -2.97
CA SER A 263 6.42 -24.14 -3.08
C SER A 263 6.67 -24.53 -4.53
N ASP A 264 5.70 -24.29 -5.40
CA ASP A 264 5.76 -24.64 -6.82
C ASP A 264 6.88 -23.88 -7.53
N GLU A 265 7.12 -22.64 -7.11
CA GLU A 265 8.21 -21.78 -7.60
C GLU A 265 9.51 -21.96 -6.80
N SER A 266 9.59 -22.96 -5.91
CA SER A 266 10.77 -23.27 -5.08
C SER A 266 11.27 -22.08 -4.23
N ILE A 267 10.37 -21.15 -3.88
CA ILE A 267 10.71 -19.95 -3.07
C ILE A 267 10.75 -20.30 -1.59
N LEU A 268 9.81 -21.13 -1.14
CA LEU A 268 9.63 -21.44 0.26
C LEU A 268 9.11 -22.86 0.45
N THR A 269 9.86 -23.67 1.19
CA THR A 269 9.46 -25.00 1.62
C THR A 269 8.83 -24.98 3.01
N GLN A 270 8.12 -26.06 3.35
CA GLN A 270 7.62 -26.33 4.70
C GLN A 270 8.71 -26.23 5.77
N GLU A 271 9.83 -26.92 5.54
CA GLU A 271 10.94 -26.94 6.48
C GLU A 271 11.52 -25.54 6.71
N GLN A 272 11.68 -24.74 5.63
CA GLN A 272 12.15 -23.36 5.75
C GLN A 272 11.18 -22.48 6.53
N PHE A 273 9.88 -22.57 6.27
CA PHE A 273 8.89 -21.81 7.04
C PHE A 273 8.93 -22.17 8.52
N ASP A 274 8.97 -23.46 8.85
CA ASP A 274 9.06 -23.91 10.24
C ASP A 274 10.36 -23.45 10.91
N LYS A 275 11.49 -23.42 10.19
CA LYS A 275 12.74 -22.80 10.67
C LYS A 275 12.59 -21.31 10.97
N ILE A 276 11.90 -20.55 10.12
CA ILE A 276 11.66 -19.11 10.35
C ILE A 276 10.75 -18.90 11.59
N VAL A 277 9.72 -19.72 11.75
CA VAL A 277 8.84 -19.69 12.94
C VAL A 277 9.65 -20.00 14.21
N ASN A 278 10.50 -21.04 14.16
CA ASN A 278 11.37 -21.42 15.27
C ASN A 278 12.39 -20.32 15.59
N LEU A 279 12.97 -19.68 14.58
CA LEU A 279 13.85 -18.52 14.75
C LEU A 279 13.12 -17.39 15.49
N CYS A 280 11.92 -17.02 15.04
CA CYS A 280 11.13 -15.98 15.71
C CYS A 280 10.88 -16.32 17.19
N ASN A 281 10.39 -17.53 17.46
CA ASN A 281 10.09 -18.00 18.81
C ASN A 281 11.35 -18.08 19.69
N SER A 282 12.53 -18.37 19.10
CA SER A 282 13.79 -18.42 19.84
C SER A 282 14.29 -17.04 20.28
N LEU A 283 13.88 -15.97 19.58
CA LEU A 283 14.29 -14.58 19.85
C LEU A 283 13.28 -13.80 20.70
N TYR A 284 11.99 -14.15 20.61
CA TYR A 284 10.90 -13.45 21.28
C TYR A 284 10.58 -14.07 22.65
N GLN A 285 10.61 -13.25 23.70
CA GLN A 285 10.32 -13.58 25.10
C GLN A 285 11.12 -14.76 25.70
N THR A 286 12.27 -15.12 25.13
CA THR A 286 13.14 -16.21 25.62
C THR A 286 14.24 -15.75 26.58
N LYS A 287 14.78 -14.54 26.40
CA LYS A 287 15.81 -13.97 27.28
C LYS A 287 15.16 -13.54 28.61
N SER A 288 15.78 -13.87 29.74
CA SER A 288 15.20 -13.67 31.08
C SER A 288 14.78 -12.22 31.36
N ASN A 289 15.57 -11.24 30.89
CA ASN A 289 15.29 -9.81 30.99
C ASN A 289 14.20 -9.31 30.01
N LEU A 290 13.80 -10.12 29.04
CA LEU A 290 12.81 -9.78 28.00
C LEU A 290 11.56 -10.67 28.02
N THR A 291 11.42 -11.60 28.97
CA THR A 291 10.28 -12.53 29.05
C THR A 291 8.91 -11.84 28.99
N ASN A 292 8.80 -10.64 29.58
CA ASN A 292 7.56 -9.84 29.58
C ASN A 292 7.61 -8.65 28.62
N ALA A 293 8.71 -8.48 27.88
CA ALA A 293 8.86 -7.39 26.93
C ALA A 293 7.91 -7.59 25.75
N LYS A 294 7.48 -6.45 25.19
CA LYS A 294 6.70 -6.40 23.95
C LYS A 294 7.65 -6.38 22.77
N PHE A 295 7.13 -6.49 21.54
CA PHE A 295 7.97 -6.53 20.35
C PHE A 295 8.94 -5.34 20.28
N GLU A 296 8.49 -4.13 20.61
CA GLU A 296 9.39 -2.96 20.65
C GLU A 296 10.54 -3.11 21.66
N GLY A 297 10.24 -3.69 22.83
CA GLY A 297 11.23 -3.90 23.87
C GLY A 297 12.32 -4.89 23.43
N HIS A 298 11.95 -5.87 22.60
CA HIS A 298 12.90 -6.76 21.94
C HIS A 298 13.73 -6.02 20.89
N LEU A 299 13.11 -5.20 20.04
CA LEU A 299 13.83 -4.42 19.02
C LEU A 299 14.85 -3.44 19.61
N HIS A 300 14.61 -2.94 20.83
CA HIS A 300 15.53 -2.00 21.51
C HIS A 300 16.63 -2.68 22.33
N GLN A 301 16.44 -3.93 22.77
CA GLN A 301 17.31 -4.58 23.76
C GLN A 301 18.03 -5.82 23.25
N LEU A 302 17.61 -6.40 22.12
CA LEU A 302 18.37 -7.44 21.45
C LEU A 302 19.63 -6.86 20.81
N ASP A 303 20.61 -7.73 20.54
CA ASP A 303 21.69 -7.39 19.62
C ASP A 303 21.08 -6.93 18.28
N PRO A 304 21.63 -5.92 17.58
CA PRO A 304 21.06 -5.42 16.34
C PRO A 304 20.82 -6.49 15.27
N ILE A 305 21.67 -7.52 15.19
CA ILE A 305 21.49 -8.64 14.27
C ILE A 305 20.29 -9.48 14.71
N ASP A 306 20.19 -9.85 15.99
CA ASP A 306 19.02 -10.56 16.55
C ASP A 306 17.72 -9.77 16.35
N GLY A 307 17.76 -8.44 16.56
CA GLY A 307 16.62 -7.55 16.35
C GLY A 307 16.19 -7.51 14.89
N LEU A 308 17.14 -7.45 13.96
CA LEU A 308 16.87 -7.55 12.52
C LEU A 308 16.27 -8.91 12.14
N ARG A 309 16.81 -10.02 12.67
CA ARG A 309 16.28 -11.37 12.44
C ARG A 309 14.83 -11.48 12.92
N LEU A 310 14.54 -11.03 14.13
CA LEU A 310 13.18 -11.03 14.68
C LEU A 310 12.21 -10.19 13.84
N SER A 311 12.64 -8.98 13.45
CA SER A 311 11.86 -8.09 12.60
C SER A 311 11.59 -8.69 11.21
N THR A 312 12.58 -9.34 10.63
CA THR A 312 12.46 -9.98 9.31
C THR A 312 11.56 -11.20 9.38
N ALA A 313 11.70 -12.04 10.40
CA ALA A 313 10.83 -13.20 10.59
C ALA A 313 9.35 -12.76 10.70
N GLN A 314 9.07 -11.69 11.45
CA GLN A 314 7.74 -11.08 11.54
C GLN A 314 7.19 -10.63 10.16
N MET A 315 8.04 -10.03 9.33
CA MET A 315 7.69 -9.66 7.95
C MET A 315 7.46 -10.86 7.02
N MET A 316 7.82 -12.07 7.42
CA MET A 316 7.62 -13.29 6.62
C MET A 316 6.42 -14.11 7.11
N ILE A 317 6.32 -14.38 8.40
CA ILE A 317 5.39 -15.40 8.91
C ILE A 317 4.04 -14.86 9.41
N HIS A 318 3.93 -13.54 9.59
CA HIS A 318 2.77 -12.99 10.27
C HIS A 318 1.49 -12.95 9.40
N GLY A 319 0.47 -13.72 9.80
CA GLY A 319 -0.80 -13.86 9.07
C GLY A 319 -1.69 -12.61 9.06
N GLY A 320 -1.51 -11.68 9.99
CA GLY A 320 -2.35 -10.49 10.10
C GLY A 320 -3.43 -10.61 11.18
N GLY A 321 -3.72 -9.49 11.84
CA GLY A 321 -4.55 -9.43 13.05
C GLY A 321 -5.88 -8.68 12.89
N LYS A 322 -6.68 -8.65 13.98
CA LYS A 322 -8.02 -8.04 14.04
C LYS A 322 -8.05 -6.58 13.58
N VAL A 323 -6.95 -5.84 13.72
CA VAL A 323 -6.85 -4.40 13.46
C VAL A 323 -5.38 -3.99 13.25
N LEU A 324 -5.03 -3.45 12.07
CA LEU A 324 -3.80 -2.69 11.75
C LEU A 324 -2.42 -3.33 12.04
N VAL A 325 -2.28 -4.66 12.00
CA VAL A 325 -0.95 -5.26 12.20
C VAL A 325 -0.32 -5.61 10.85
N PRO A 326 0.70 -4.86 10.39
CA PRO A 326 1.46 -5.24 9.20
C PRO A 326 2.30 -6.48 9.50
N GLY A 327 2.64 -7.26 8.48
CA GLY A 327 3.44 -8.47 8.65
C GLY A 327 3.16 -9.47 7.53
N GLY A 328 4.09 -10.40 7.30
CA GLY A 328 4.06 -11.33 6.15
C GLY A 328 4.18 -10.65 4.77
N ASP A 329 4.52 -9.37 4.72
CA ASP A 329 4.60 -8.59 3.48
C ASP A 329 5.66 -9.12 2.50
N LEU A 330 6.76 -9.69 2.99
CA LEU A 330 7.81 -10.25 2.12
C LEU A 330 7.28 -11.42 1.29
N LEU A 331 6.60 -12.36 1.94
CA LEU A 331 6.05 -13.53 1.26
C LEU A 331 4.82 -13.19 0.42
N ARG A 332 3.99 -12.22 0.86
CA ARG A 332 2.87 -11.71 0.04
C ARG A 332 3.37 -11.02 -1.24
N MET A 333 4.45 -10.25 -1.15
CA MET A 333 5.06 -9.64 -2.33
C MET A 333 5.48 -10.69 -3.35
N ALA A 334 6.18 -11.74 -2.90
CA ALA A 334 6.59 -12.86 -3.76
C ALA A 334 5.38 -13.56 -4.40
N ASN A 335 4.37 -13.92 -3.59
CA ASN A 335 3.14 -14.56 -4.08
C ASN A 335 2.44 -13.69 -5.12
N ASN A 336 2.31 -12.39 -4.86
CA ASN A 336 1.60 -11.49 -5.77
C ASN A 336 2.35 -11.27 -7.08
N ILE A 337 3.69 -11.27 -7.08
CA ILE A 337 4.48 -11.27 -8.33
C ILE A 337 4.13 -12.51 -9.16
N ILE A 338 4.16 -13.70 -8.55
CA ILE A 338 3.86 -14.97 -9.23
C ILE A 338 2.42 -14.99 -9.74
N LYS A 339 1.45 -14.61 -8.91
CA LYS A 339 0.02 -14.63 -9.26
C LYS A 339 -0.32 -13.66 -10.38
N LEU A 340 0.28 -12.47 -10.38
CA LEU A 340 0.08 -11.52 -11.46
C LEU A 340 0.66 -12.02 -12.79
N ARG A 341 1.84 -12.64 -12.77
CA ARG A 341 2.42 -13.30 -13.95
C ARG A 341 1.54 -14.44 -14.45
N GLN A 342 1.11 -15.33 -13.56
CA GLN A 342 0.21 -16.44 -13.92
C GLN A 342 -1.11 -15.94 -14.50
N LEU A 343 -1.63 -14.83 -14.00
CA LEU A 343 -2.82 -14.18 -14.53
C LEU A 343 -2.58 -13.62 -15.94
N GLU A 344 -1.46 -12.92 -16.18
CA GLU A 344 -1.11 -12.45 -17.53
C GLU A 344 -1.01 -13.63 -18.52
N GLU A 345 -0.31 -14.71 -18.15
CA GLU A 345 -0.20 -15.93 -18.97
C GLU A 345 -1.55 -16.61 -19.22
N TYR A 346 -2.47 -16.56 -18.26
CA TYR A 346 -3.82 -17.09 -18.40
C TYR A 346 -4.64 -16.25 -19.39
N LEU A 347 -4.56 -14.93 -19.30
CA LEU A 347 -5.29 -14.01 -20.18
C LEU A 347 -4.78 -14.05 -21.62
N ASP A 348 -3.48 -14.31 -21.83
CA ASP A 348 -2.92 -14.50 -23.17
C ASP A 348 -3.45 -15.77 -23.86
N LYS A 349 -3.85 -16.79 -23.08
CA LYS A 349 -4.40 -18.05 -23.59
C LYS A 349 -5.92 -18.00 -23.76
N GLU A 350 -6.62 -17.30 -22.88
CA GLU A 350 -8.07 -17.25 -22.85
C GLU A 350 -8.64 -16.05 -23.65
N SER A 351 -9.14 -16.31 -24.85
CA SER A 351 -9.85 -15.31 -25.67
C SER A 351 -11.19 -14.86 -25.06
N ASN A 352 -11.67 -15.54 -24.03
CA ASN A 352 -13.02 -15.40 -23.48
C ASN A 352 -13.23 -14.17 -22.59
N PHE A 353 -12.17 -13.51 -22.11
CA PHE A 353 -12.27 -12.30 -21.25
C PHE A 353 -12.52 -11.00 -22.04
N GLY A 354 -13.43 -11.06 -23.01
CA GLY A 354 -14.11 -9.88 -23.59
C GLY A 354 -13.23 -8.81 -24.23
N GLY A 355 -11.95 -9.11 -24.47
CA GLY A 355 -10.95 -8.22 -25.05
C GLY A 355 -10.51 -7.05 -24.15
N SER A 356 -10.81 -7.08 -22.85
CA SER A 356 -10.36 -6.03 -21.92
C SER A 356 -8.90 -6.28 -21.53
N PRO A 357 -7.92 -5.53 -22.07
CA PRO A 357 -6.51 -5.74 -21.76
C PRO A 357 -6.25 -5.51 -20.27
N MET A 358 -5.43 -6.39 -19.71
CA MET A 358 -4.80 -6.19 -18.42
C MET A 358 -3.32 -5.90 -18.63
N THR A 359 -2.79 -4.90 -17.94
CA THR A 359 -1.36 -4.62 -17.96
C THR A 359 -0.84 -4.54 -16.53
N VAL A 360 0.15 -5.34 -16.19
CA VAL A 360 0.89 -5.21 -14.93
C VAL A 360 2.19 -4.47 -15.22
N THR A 361 2.54 -3.52 -14.36
CA THR A 361 3.85 -2.87 -14.43
C THR A 361 4.42 -2.75 -13.03
N ALA A 362 5.55 -3.42 -12.80
CA ALA A 362 6.27 -3.31 -11.56
C ALA A 362 7.12 -2.04 -11.55
N LEU A 363 7.18 -1.35 -10.41
CA LEU A 363 8.08 -0.21 -10.20
C LEU A 363 8.87 -0.40 -8.91
N SER A 364 10.17 -0.13 -8.97
CA SER A 364 11.07 -0.31 -7.84
C SER A 364 10.92 0.82 -6.82
N MET A 365 10.54 0.48 -5.60
CA MET A 365 10.53 1.43 -4.48
C MET A 365 11.92 1.93 -4.12
N ASP A 366 12.98 1.17 -4.40
CA ASP A 366 14.36 1.63 -4.18
C ASP A 366 14.77 2.68 -5.24
N GLU A 367 14.24 2.56 -6.47
CA GLU A 367 14.37 3.62 -7.49
C GLU A 367 13.64 4.89 -7.06
N PHE A 368 12.44 4.80 -6.48
CA PHE A 368 11.77 5.99 -5.95
C PHE A 368 12.64 6.75 -4.93
N ILE A 369 13.30 6.03 -4.02
CA ILE A 369 14.12 6.62 -2.96
C ILE A 369 15.35 7.36 -3.53
N THR A 370 15.91 6.85 -4.62
CA THR A 370 17.16 7.33 -5.23
C THR A 370 16.93 8.31 -6.38
N ASN A 371 15.92 8.07 -7.21
CA ASN A 371 15.53 8.86 -8.38
C ASN A 371 14.00 9.07 -8.45
N PRO A 372 13.43 9.92 -7.56
CA PRO A 372 11.99 10.14 -7.51
C PRO A 372 11.41 10.75 -8.79
N LEU A 373 12.23 11.41 -9.62
CA LEU A 373 11.79 12.00 -10.89
C LEU A 373 11.48 10.91 -11.93
N GLU A 374 12.40 9.99 -12.17
CA GLU A 374 12.19 8.92 -13.17
C GLU A 374 11.10 7.96 -12.70
N PHE A 375 11.12 7.55 -11.43
CA PHE A 375 10.04 6.73 -10.85
C PHE A 375 8.67 7.37 -11.05
N THR A 376 8.51 8.66 -10.71
CA THR A 376 7.20 9.34 -10.86
C THR A 376 6.82 9.51 -12.33
N THR A 377 7.80 9.70 -13.21
CA THR A 377 7.57 9.77 -14.65
C THR A 377 7.05 8.43 -15.18
N ALA A 378 7.66 7.31 -14.79
CA ALA A 378 7.22 5.96 -15.14
C ALA A 378 5.80 5.69 -14.62
N TYR A 379 5.53 5.99 -13.35
CA TYR A 379 4.19 5.88 -12.76
C TYR A 379 3.12 6.63 -13.57
N LEU A 380 3.36 7.91 -13.87
CA LEU A 380 2.40 8.73 -14.61
C LEU A 380 2.23 8.24 -16.05
N ASN A 381 3.29 7.73 -16.69
CA ASN A 381 3.20 7.13 -18.02
C ASN A 381 2.31 5.87 -18.00
N ILE A 382 2.32 5.05 -16.95
CA ILE A 382 1.43 3.89 -16.84
C ILE A 382 -0.04 4.35 -16.76
N LEU A 383 -0.33 5.32 -15.88
CA LEU A 383 -1.70 5.84 -15.72
C LEU A 383 -2.24 6.34 -17.07
N VAL A 384 -1.44 7.13 -17.76
CA VAL A 384 -1.84 7.80 -18.99
C VAL A 384 -1.81 6.83 -20.19
N GLY A 385 -0.85 5.90 -20.26
CA GLY A 385 -0.66 5.02 -21.42
C GLY A 385 -0.57 5.79 -22.74
N ASP A 386 -1.21 5.24 -23.78
CA ASP A 386 -1.31 5.85 -25.11
C ASP A 386 -2.22 7.09 -25.15
N ASP A 387 -2.99 7.32 -24.08
CA ASP A 387 -3.88 8.48 -23.93
C ASP A 387 -3.12 9.78 -23.60
N ALA A 388 -1.79 9.78 -23.72
CA ALA A 388 -0.98 10.99 -23.55
C ALA A 388 -1.35 12.11 -24.53
N LYS A 389 -1.94 11.74 -25.67
CA LYS A 389 -2.54 12.66 -26.65
C LYS A 389 -3.74 13.45 -26.07
N LEU A 390 -4.45 12.91 -25.09
CA LEU A 390 -5.61 13.57 -24.47
C LEU A 390 -5.19 14.69 -23.49
N ILE A 391 -3.93 14.71 -23.05
CA ILE A 391 -3.39 15.76 -22.19
C ILE A 391 -2.92 16.95 -23.03
N VAL A 392 -2.31 16.69 -24.19
CA VAL A 392 -1.84 17.73 -25.12
C VAL A 392 -1.90 17.23 -26.55
N ASP A 393 -2.45 18.04 -27.47
CA ASP A 393 -2.61 17.75 -28.92
C ASP A 393 -1.33 17.28 -29.65
N LYS A 394 -0.14 17.44 -29.03
CA LYS A 394 1.14 16.98 -29.58
C LYS A 394 1.81 15.98 -28.63
N PRO A 395 2.09 14.72 -29.05
CA PRO A 395 2.70 13.69 -28.20
C PRO A 395 4.03 14.10 -27.53
N ARG A 396 4.87 14.86 -28.24
CA ARG A 396 6.14 15.41 -27.69
C ARG A 396 5.90 16.36 -26.52
N LYS A 397 4.79 17.11 -26.52
CA LYS A 397 4.41 17.96 -25.39
C LYS A 397 3.86 17.13 -24.23
N GLY A 398 3.15 16.03 -24.49
CA GLY A 398 2.66 15.11 -23.45
C GLY A 398 3.77 14.59 -22.54
N ARG A 399 4.86 14.07 -23.10
CA ARG A 399 6.02 13.61 -22.32
C ARG A 399 6.66 14.73 -21.48
N ALA A 400 6.80 15.92 -22.04
CA ALA A 400 7.33 17.08 -21.32
C ALA A 400 6.41 17.52 -20.16
N VAL A 401 5.08 17.46 -20.36
CA VAL A 401 4.08 17.75 -19.34
C VAL A 401 4.14 16.71 -18.21
N ILE A 402 4.17 15.41 -18.53
CA ILE A 402 4.31 14.33 -17.54
C ILE A 402 5.60 14.52 -16.73
N ARG A 403 6.73 14.74 -17.39
CA ARG A 403 8.01 14.97 -16.70
C ARG A 403 7.99 16.24 -15.84
N SER A 404 7.27 17.28 -16.25
CA SER A 404 7.07 18.50 -15.44
C SER A 404 6.22 18.22 -14.19
N ILE A 405 5.14 17.44 -14.32
CA ILE A 405 4.30 16.99 -13.19
C ILE A 405 5.14 16.13 -12.22
N ALA A 406 5.91 15.18 -12.75
CA ALA A 406 6.82 14.34 -11.99
C ALA A 406 7.90 15.18 -11.26
N GLY A 407 8.48 16.17 -11.95
CA GLY A 407 9.45 17.09 -11.37
C GLY A 407 8.92 17.90 -10.18
N ARG A 408 7.64 18.28 -10.19
CA ARG A 408 7.01 18.92 -9.02
C ARG A 408 6.91 17.95 -7.83
N PHE A 409 6.52 16.70 -8.07
CA PHE A 409 6.47 15.68 -7.01
C PHE A 409 7.86 15.42 -6.43
N ALA A 410 8.84 15.18 -7.29
CA ALA A 410 10.22 14.89 -6.91
C ALA A 410 10.85 16.01 -6.08
N ARG A 411 10.63 17.29 -6.46
CA ARG A 411 11.08 18.44 -5.67
C ARG A 411 10.45 18.45 -4.28
N ASN A 412 9.13 18.32 -4.18
CA ASN A 412 8.42 18.30 -2.90
C ASN A 412 8.88 17.15 -2.00
N TYR A 413 9.07 15.96 -2.58
CA TYR A 413 9.62 14.81 -1.87
C TYR A 413 11.04 15.12 -1.34
N ASN A 414 11.94 15.62 -2.19
CA ASN A 414 13.30 15.94 -1.78
C ASN A 414 13.37 17.05 -0.72
N GLU A 415 12.51 18.05 -0.80
CA GLU A 415 12.39 19.10 0.22
C GLU A 415 11.91 18.52 1.57
N THR A 416 10.91 17.64 1.54
CA THR A 416 10.42 16.96 2.75
C THR A 416 11.50 16.06 3.34
N LYS A 417 12.15 15.26 2.50
CA LYS A 417 13.28 14.40 2.82
C LYS A 417 14.43 15.18 3.46
N ALA A 418 14.76 16.36 2.94
CA ALA A 418 15.81 17.23 3.49
C ALA A 418 15.42 17.79 4.87
N LYS A 419 14.17 18.26 5.01
CA LYS A 419 13.62 18.79 6.28
C LYS A 419 13.52 17.72 7.37
N GLU A 420 13.24 16.49 6.98
CA GLU A 420 13.07 15.34 7.88
C GLU A 420 14.33 14.48 7.99
N SER A 421 15.46 14.89 7.42
CA SER A 421 16.68 14.07 7.29
C SER A 421 17.20 13.49 8.61
N HIS A 422 16.96 14.17 9.74
CA HIS A 422 17.31 13.69 11.08
C HIS A 422 16.26 12.78 11.74
N LYS A 423 15.04 12.70 11.19
CA LYS A 423 13.90 11.95 11.76
C LYS A 423 13.40 10.83 10.86
N HIS A 424 13.74 10.83 9.58
CA HIS A 424 13.23 9.87 8.62
C HIS A 424 14.19 8.68 8.48
N VAL A 425 13.69 7.47 8.71
CA VAL A 425 14.50 6.24 8.76
C VAL A 425 15.17 5.91 7.44
N THR A 426 14.51 6.24 6.33
CA THR A 426 15.07 6.00 4.99
C THR A 426 16.16 7.01 4.60
N THR A 427 16.44 8.01 5.44
CA THR A 427 17.49 9.02 5.20
C THR A 427 18.63 8.98 6.22
N GLY A 428 18.44 8.30 7.35
CA GLY A 428 19.50 8.08 8.31
C GLY A 428 20.67 7.33 7.68
N LYS A 429 21.88 7.90 7.77
CA LYS A 429 23.10 7.12 7.57
C LYS A 429 23.23 6.23 8.80
N HIS A 430 22.76 4.99 8.70
CA HIS A 430 22.99 3.99 9.72
C HIS A 430 24.38 3.40 9.49
N GLU A 431 25.31 3.65 10.41
CA GLU A 431 26.71 3.22 10.28
C GLU A 431 26.83 1.69 10.20
N ASP A 432 25.91 0.98 10.84
CA ASP A 432 25.79 -0.48 10.88
C ASP A 432 25.09 -1.09 9.65
N ARG A 433 24.59 -0.28 8.70
CA ARG A 433 23.78 -0.79 7.57
C ARG A 433 24.46 -1.87 6.76
N LYS A 434 25.76 -1.69 6.49
CA LYS A 434 26.53 -2.66 5.71
C LYS A 434 26.68 -3.98 6.47
N GLU A 435 26.98 -3.90 7.76
CA GLU A 435 27.13 -5.07 8.63
C GLU A 435 25.81 -5.85 8.74
N LEU A 436 24.71 -5.13 9.01
CA LEU A 436 23.37 -5.71 9.11
C LEU A 436 22.86 -6.33 7.79
N LEU A 437 23.19 -5.69 6.65
CA LEU A 437 22.87 -6.27 5.35
C LEU A 437 23.63 -7.57 5.10
N GLU A 438 24.93 -7.57 5.37
CA GLU A 438 25.79 -8.74 5.18
C GLU A 438 25.43 -9.88 6.13
N SER A 439 25.04 -9.57 7.37
CA SER A 439 24.58 -10.59 8.32
C SER A 439 23.27 -11.22 7.86
N LEU A 440 22.31 -10.42 7.35
CA LEU A 440 21.05 -10.93 6.85
C LEU A 440 21.22 -11.77 5.58
N LYS A 441 22.12 -11.39 4.67
CA LYS A 441 22.45 -12.18 3.46
C LYS A 441 23.09 -13.53 3.79
N LYS A 442 23.85 -13.60 4.88
CA LYS A 442 24.53 -14.83 5.33
C LYS A 442 23.70 -15.65 6.31
N ASP A 443 22.51 -15.18 6.67
CA ASP A 443 21.62 -15.89 7.58
C ASP A 443 21.16 -17.22 6.95
N ASP A 444 21.35 -18.32 7.66
CA ASP A 444 21.07 -19.68 7.19
C ASP A 444 19.57 -20.01 7.08
N VAL A 445 18.72 -19.22 7.75
CA VAL A 445 17.27 -19.41 7.77
C VAL A 445 16.57 -18.40 6.85
N LEU A 446 16.93 -17.12 6.96
CA LEU A 446 16.27 -16.02 6.25
C LEU A 446 16.89 -15.78 4.87
N GLY A 447 18.22 -15.83 4.75
CA GLY A 447 18.96 -15.49 3.52
C GLY A 447 18.47 -16.25 2.29
N PRO A 448 18.40 -17.59 2.30
CA PRO A 448 17.97 -18.37 1.14
C PRO A 448 16.59 -17.98 0.59
N VAL A 449 15.63 -17.65 1.47
CA VAL A 449 14.28 -17.25 1.05
C VAL A 449 14.31 -15.81 0.53
N LEU A 450 15.06 -14.91 1.16
CA LEU A 450 15.21 -13.52 0.69
C LEU A 450 15.90 -13.45 -0.68
N ASP A 451 16.90 -14.29 -0.93
CA ASP A 451 17.56 -14.41 -2.23
C ASP A 451 16.57 -14.86 -3.32
N ALA A 452 15.75 -15.87 -3.03
CA ALA A 452 14.71 -16.32 -3.96
C ALA A 452 13.69 -15.21 -4.28
N ILE A 453 13.29 -14.42 -3.28
CA ILE A 453 12.41 -13.27 -3.48
C ILE A 453 13.12 -12.15 -4.27
N GLU A 454 14.41 -11.92 -4.05
CA GLU A 454 15.20 -10.92 -4.78
C GLU A 454 15.23 -11.24 -6.28
N VAL A 455 15.43 -12.51 -6.65
CA VAL A 455 15.36 -12.98 -8.04
C VAL A 455 13.98 -12.71 -8.66
N LEU A 456 12.89 -12.96 -7.93
CA LEU A 456 11.54 -12.67 -8.42
C LEU A 456 11.30 -11.17 -8.63
N VAL A 457 11.77 -10.34 -7.68
CA VAL A 457 11.66 -8.88 -7.78
C VAL A 457 12.44 -8.37 -8.99
N ASP A 458 13.67 -8.85 -9.19
CA ASP A 458 14.50 -8.47 -10.32
C ASP A 458 13.90 -8.92 -11.66
N ALA A 459 13.24 -10.08 -11.70
CA ALA A 459 12.52 -10.55 -12.88
C ALA A 459 11.30 -9.68 -13.19
N ALA A 460 10.53 -9.29 -12.17
CA ALA A 460 9.34 -8.45 -12.34
C ALA A 460 9.67 -7.02 -12.80
N LEU A 461 10.88 -6.53 -12.54
CA LEU A 461 11.34 -5.18 -12.91
C LEU A 461 11.93 -5.08 -14.32
N ARG A 462 12.14 -6.20 -15.02
CA ARG A 462 12.62 -6.25 -16.41
C ARG A 462 11.46 -6.21 -17.38
#